data_AF-A0A7G9Z5X6-F1
#
_entry.id   AF-A0A7G9Z5X6-F1
#
_cell.length_a   1.000
_cell.length_b   1.000
_cell.length_c   1.000
_cell.angle_alpha   90.00
_cell.angle_beta   90.00
_cell.angle_gamma   90.00
#
_symmetry.space_group_name_H-M   'P 1'
#
loop_
_entity.id
_entity.type
_entity.pdbx_description
1 polymer ?
#
loop_
_entity_poly.entity_id
_entity_poly.type
_entity_poly.pdbx_seq_one_letter_code
_entity_poly.pdbx_strand_id
1 'polypeptide(L)'
;MTTPEKAKLRKVLTAYLKELHEIYTGGNFREESFYPALKELFEEYSHLFSEQEAAKALVLPKRTEVGIPDFLIRKDGEIVGHIEAKVLDANLHDIANSEQIQRYLNALPNLIVTNFLEFRLYRDGALIDKTELCSPIALQGLKPPVPEDVDSLGGLLSVYYSFSTPEIKTASALATTLGDKTKLRTVFLQQR
;
A
#
# COMPACT_ATOMS: atom_id res chain seq x y z
N MET A 1 -8.76 7.05 17.15
CA MET A 1 -10.02 6.36 16.80
C MET A 1 -10.89 6.21 18.03
N THR A 2 -12.20 6.36 17.87
CA THR A 2 -13.20 6.12 18.93
C THR A 2 -13.47 4.61 19.10
N THR A 3 -14.05 4.19 20.24
CA THR A 3 -14.42 2.78 20.46
C THR A 3 -15.35 2.22 19.38
N PRO A 4 -16.39 2.95 18.91
CA PRO A 4 -17.22 2.49 17.80
C PRO A 4 -16.48 2.33 16.48
N GLU A 5 -15.59 3.27 16.13
CA GLU A 5 -14.74 3.18 14.93
C GLU A 5 -13.83 1.95 14.98
N LYS A 6 -13.20 1.70 16.14
CA LYS A 6 -12.36 0.53 16.35
C LYS A 6 -13.12 -0.77 16.17
N ALA A 7 -14.36 -0.85 16.66
CA ALA A 7 -15.21 -2.02 16.47
C ALA A 7 -15.56 -2.24 14.99
N LYS A 8 -15.86 -1.17 14.24
CA LYS A 8 -16.09 -1.25 12.80
C LYS A 8 -14.84 -1.70 12.05
N LEU A 9 -13.67 -1.11 12.33
CA LEU A 9 -12.42 -1.50 11.69
C LEU A 9 -12.08 -2.95 12.00
N ARG A 10 -12.25 -3.40 13.24
CA ARG A 10 -12.07 -4.81 13.61
C ARG A 10 -12.95 -5.74 12.77
N LYS A 11 -14.20 -5.34 12.49
CA LYS A 11 -15.11 -6.13 11.63
C LYS A 11 -14.57 -6.24 10.20
N VAL A 12 -14.11 -5.13 9.61
CA VAL A 12 -13.48 -5.10 8.28
C VAL A 12 -12.24 -6.01 8.24
N LEU A 13 -11.34 -5.88 9.22
CA LEU A 13 -10.13 -6.71 9.28
C LEU A 13 -10.41 -8.19 9.51
N THR A 14 -11.46 -8.51 10.26
CA THR A 14 -11.90 -9.91 10.45
C THR A 14 -12.41 -10.50 9.13
N ALA A 15 -13.15 -9.74 8.33
CA ALA A 15 -13.60 -10.17 7.01
C ALA A 15 -12.42 -10.33 6.04
N TYR A 16 -11.50 -9.37 6.04
CA TYR A 16 -10.27 -9.40 5.25
C TYR A 16 -9.43 -10.67 5.53
N LEU A 17 -9.10 -10.93 6.80
CA LEU A 17 -8.30 -12.10 7.19
C LEU A 17 -9.03 -13.42 6.90
N LYS A 18 -10.37 -13.43 6.97
CA LYS A 18 -11.16 -14.58 6.57
C LYS A 18 -11.04 -14.87 5.08
N GLU A 19 -11.13 -13.85 4.23
CA GLU A 19 -10.97 -14.03 2.78
C GLU A 19 -9.55 -14.48 2.42
N LEU A 20 -8.51 -13.88 3.03
CA LEU A 20 -7.13 -14.34 2.85
C LEU A 20 -6.95 -15.81 3.23
N HIS A 21 -7.54 -16.23 4.35
CA HIS A 21 -7.51 -17.61 4.83
C HIS A 21 -8.20 -18.57 3.87
N GLU A 22 -9.37 -18.22 3.34
CA GLU A 22 -10.11 -19.02 2.36
C GLU A 22 -9.32 -19.20 1.05
N ILE A 23 -8.74 -18.12 0.52
CA ILE A 23 -7.89 -18.16 -0.68
C ILE A 23 -6.65 -19.03 -0.42
N TYR A 24 -5.97 -18.81 0.70
CA TYR A 24 -4.73 -19.51 1.05
C TYR A 24 -4.94 -21.02 1.23
N THR A 25 -5.96 -21.41 2.00
CA THR A 25 -6.28 -22.83 2.26
C THR A 25 -6.83 -23.55 1.03
N GLY A 26 -7.39 -22.81 0.06
CA GLY A 26 -7.74 -23.35 -1.25
C GLY A 26 -6.53 -23.85 -2.07
N GLY A 27 -5.32 -23.41 -1.75
CA GLY A 27 -4.05 -23.96 -2.26
C GLY A 27 -3.71 -23.68 -3.72
N ASN A 28 -4.61 -23.06 -4.50
CA ASN A 28 -4.39 -22.69 -5.89
C ASN A 28 -4.58 -21.18 -6.08
N PHE A 29 -3.63 -20.41 -5.57
CA PHE A 29 -3.65 -18.95 -5.64
C PHE A 29 -2.38 -18.40 -6.28
N ARG A 30 -2.49 -17.16 -6.74
CA ARG A 30 -1.37 -16.29 -7.14
C ARG A 30 -1.40 -15.06 -6.24
N GLU A 31 -0.45 -14.16 -6.41
CA GLU A 31 -0.48 -12.85 -5.75
C GLU A 31 -1.79 -12.10 -6.03
N GLU A 32 -2.23 -12.10 -7.29
CA GLU A 32 -3.43 -11.39 -7.74
C GLU A 32 -4.73 -11.98 -7.19
N SER A 33 -4.70 -13.22 -6.70
CA SER A 33 -5.87 -13.85 -6.06
C SER A 33 -6.33 -13.10 -4.82
N PHE A 34 -5.43 -12.38 -4.14
CA PHE A 34 -5.74 -11.61 -2.92
C PHE A 34 -6.07 -10.14 -3.21
N TYR A 35 -6.02 -9.71 -4.48
CA TYR A 35 -6.30 -8.32 -4.84
C TYR A 35 -7.71 -7.86 -4.51
N PRO A 36 -8.78 -8.68 -4.68
CA PRO A 36 -10.13 -8.31 -4.26
C PRO A 36 -10.21 -7.97 -2.77
N ALA A 37 -9.68 -8.84 -1.90
CA ALA A 37 -9.63 -8.63 -0.46
C ALA A 37 -8.90 -7.33 -0.09
N LEU A 38 -7.73 -7.09 -0.69
CA LEU A 38 -6.93 -5.89 -0.43
C LEU A 38 -7.64 -4.62 -0.93
N LYS A 39 -8.28 -4.69 -2.09
CA LYS A 39 -9.10 -3.60 -2.65
C LYS A 39 -10.21 -3.22 -1.68
N GLU A 40 -10.99 -4.20 -1.24
CA GLU A 40 -12.11 -4.00 -0.32
C GLU A 40 -11.65 -3.42 1.02
N LEU A 41 -10.53 -3.91 1.58
CA LEU A 41 -9.95 -3.36 2.81
C LEU A 41 -9.73 -1.84 2.73
N PHE A 42 -9.11 -1.36 1.64
CA PHE A 42 -8.80 0.07 1.49
C PHE A 42 -10.06 0.92 1.25
N GLU A 43 -10.98 0.43 0.42
CA GLU A 43 -12.23 1.15 0.15
C GLU A 43 -13.13 1.22 1.40
N GLU A 44 -13.30 0.11 2.11
CA GLU A 44 -14.06 0.03 3.37
C GLU A 44 -13.42 0.88 4.46
N TYR A 45 -12.09 0.85 4.62
CA TYR A 45 -11.41 1.73 5.57
C TYR A 45 -11.75 3.20 5.31
N SER A 46 -11.70 3.65 4.05
CA SER A 46 -12.03 5.04 3.70
C SER A 46 -13.49 5.39 4.02
N HIS A 47 -14.42 4.44 3.90
CA HIS A 47 -15.83 4.63 4.24
C HIS A 47 -16.06 4.80 5.74
N LEU A 48 -15.23 4.19 6.61
CA LEU A 48 -15.43 4.23 8.06
C LEU A 48 -15.24 5.62 8.67
N PHE A 49 -14.44 6.48 8.03
CA PHE A 49 -13.94 7.74 8.60
C PHE A 49 -14.27 8.98 7.74
N SER A 50 -15.10 8.83 6.70
CA SER A 50 -15.43 9.90 5.76
C SER A 50 -16.91 9.88 5.42
N GLU A 51 -17.60 11.01 5.60
CA GLU A 51 -18.96 11.22 5.08
C GLU A 51 -18.98 11.59 3.58
N GLN A 52 -17.81 11.88 3.02
CA GLN A 52 -17.58 12.20 1.59
C GLN A 52 -17.42 10.92 0.76
N GLU A 53 -17.20 11.07 -0.56
CA GLU A 53 -17.00 9.92 -1.46
C GLU A 53 -15.83 9.06 -0.97
N ALA A 54 -16.05 7.75 -0.93
CA ALA A 54 -15.02 6.83 -0.51
C ALA A 54 -13.88 6.78 -1.52
N ALA A 55 -12.70 6.47 -0.99
CA ALA A 55 -11.58 6.16 -1.83
C ALA A 55 -11.91 4.99 -2.75
N LYS A 56 -11.41 5.05 -3.98
CA LYS A 56 -11.50 3.99 -4.98
C LYS A 56 -10.11 3.42 -5.22
N ALA A 57 -10.02 2.11 -5.20
CA ALA A 57 -8.79 1.38 -5.47
C ALA A 57 -8.82 0.84 -6.91
N LEU A 58 -8.02 1.43 -7.79
CA LEU A 58 -7.85 0.94 -9.16
C LEU A 58 -6.74 -0.11 -9.19
N VAL A 59 -7.12 -1.36 -9.46
CA VAL A 59 -6.23 -2.51 -9.61
C VAL A 59 -5.58 -2.49 -10.99
N LEU A 60 -4.27 -2.75 -11.05
CA LEU A 60 -3.46 -2.80 -12.28
C LEU A 60 -3.71 -1.57 -13.19
N PRO A 61 -3.43 -0.35 -12.70
CA PRO A 61 -3.57 0.87 -13.48
C PRO A 61 -2.73 0.83 -14.77
N LYS A 62 -3.03 1.76 -15.70
CA LYS A 62 -2.27 1.90 -16.94
C LYS A 62 -0.79 2.16 -16.64
N ARG A 63 0.09 1.58 -17.46
CA ARG A 63 1.54 1.75 -17.37
C ARG A 63 1.96 3.21 -17.46
N THR A 64 2.89 3.57 -16.60
CA THR A 64 3.57 4.88 -16.59
C THR A 64 5.08 4.69 -16.82
N GLU A 65 5.83 5.80 -16.91
CA GLU A 65 7.30 5.77 -16.95
C GLU A 65 7.91 5.13 -15.69
N VAL A 66 7.25 5.26 -14.54
CA VAL A 66 7.67 4.69 -13.27
C VAL A 66 7.44 3.16 -13.25
N GLY A 67 6.42 2.68 -13.96
CA GLY A 67 6.00 1.29 -14.03
C GLY A 67 4.48 1.13 -13.87
N ILE A 68 4.06 -0.05 -13.43
CA ILE A 68 2.69 -0.37 -13.06
C ILE A 68 2.75 -0.81 -11.59
N PRO A 69 2.45 0.07 -10.62
CA PRO A 69 2.17 -0.39 -9.26
C PRO A 69 0.86 -1.19 -9.26
N ASP A 70 0.69 -2.14 -8.35
CA ASP A 70 -0.50 -3.01 -8.34
C ASP A 70 -1.80 -2.26 -8.09
N PHE A 71 -1.78 -1.21 -7.26
CA PHE A 71 -2.95 -0.38 -6.97
C PHE A 71 -2.64 1.11 -7.05
N LEU A 72 -3.63 1.86 -7.56
CA LEU A 72 -3.72 3.31 -7.45
C LEU A 72 -4.95 3.67 -6.59
N ILE A 73 -4.72 4.35 -5.47
CA ILE A 73 -5.80 4.80 -4.57
C ILE A 73 -6.13 6.25 -4.88
N ARG A 74 -7.40 6.53 -5.17
CA ARG A 74 -7.92 7.88 -5.37
C ARG A 74 -9.03 8.20 -4.40
N LYS A 75 -9.10 9.43 -3.92
CA LYS A 75 -10.22 9.94 -3.11
C LYS A 75 -10.55 11.35 -3.59
N ASP A 76 -11.84 11.64 -3.77
CA ASP A 76 -12.31 12.96 -4.21
C ASP A 76 -11.64 13.48 -5.51
N GLY A 77 -11.30 12.57 -6.43
CA GLY A 77 -10.62 12.88 -7.68
C GLY A 77 -9.09 13.02 -7.58
N GLU A 78 -8.53 13.11 -6.37
CA GLU A 78 -7.10 13.22 -6.13
C GLU A 78 -6.45 11.85 -5.92
N ILE A 79 -5.14 11.77 -6.14
CA ILE A 79 -4.34 10.57 -5.86
C ILE A 79 -3.94 10.61 -4.39
N VAL A 80 -4.40 9.62 -3.62
CA VAL A 80 -3.95 9.39 -2.24
C VAL A 80 -2.57 8.73 -2.28
N GLY A 81 -2.40 7.70 -3.09
CA GLY A 81 -1.14 6.97 -3.16
C GLY A 81 -1.24 5.71 -3.99
N HIS A 82 -0.21 4.88 -3.86
CA HIS A 82 -0.11 3.60 -4.55
C HIS A 82 0.09 2.47 -3.54
N ILE A 83 -0.17 1.25 -3.98
CA ILE A 83 0.15 0.03 -3.23
C ILE A 83 0.86 -0.92 -4.18
N GLU A 84 1.94 -1.52 -3.71
CA GLU A 84 2.62 -2.63 -4.35
C GLU A 84 2.44 -3.87 -3.46
N ALA A 85 1.85 -4.93 -4.03
CA ALA A 85 1.65 -6.19 -3.36
C ALA A 85 2.82 -7.14 -3.64
N LYS A 86 2.97 -8.14 -2.78
CA LYS A 86 3.90 -9.26 -2.92
C LYS A 86 3.21 -10.52 -2.41
N VAL A 87 3.67 -11.69 -2.85
CA VAL A 87 3.24 -12.99 -2.33
C VAL A 87 3.26 -13.05 -0.79
N LEU A 88 2.33 -13.79 -0.17
CA LEU A 88 2.11 -13.81 1.28
C LEU A 88 3.36 -14.12 2.13
N ASP A 89 4.25 -14.97 1.65
CA ASP A 89 5.48 -15.41 2.33
C ASP A 89 6.69 -14.51 2.04
N ALA A 90 6.49 -13.44 1.28
CA ALA A 90 7.51 -12.48 0.94
C ALA A 90 8.09 -11.80 2.18
N ASN A 91 9.43 -11.80 2.29
CA ASN A 91 10.14 -10.96 3.25
C ASN A 91 10.22 -9.52 2.71
N LEU A 92 9.38 -8.63 3.24
CA LEU A 92 9.35 -7.23 2.81
C LEU A 92 10.64 -6.47 3.14
N HIS A 93 11.48 -6.95 4.08
CA HIS A 93 12.79 -6.35 4.36
C HIS A 93 13.75 -6.52 3.19
N ASP A 94 13.83 -7.71 2.65
CA ASP A 94 14.74 -8.00 1.54
C ASP A 94 14.22 -7.37 0.25
N ILE A 95 12.90 -7.46 0.03
CA ILE A 95 12.24 -6.91 -1.17
C ILE A 95 12.33 -5.39 -1.25
N ALA A 96 12.42 -4.69 -0.11
CA ALA A 96 12.61 -3.24 -0.10
C ALA A 96 13.86 -2.81 -0.87
N ASN A 97 14.88 -3.67 -1.00
CA ASN A 97 16.12 -3.39 -1.72
C ASN A 97 16.07 -3.77 -3.22
N SER A 98 14.98 -4.37 -3.69
CA SER A 98 14.84 -4.72 -5.11
C SER A 98 14.80 -3.49 -6.01
N GLU A 99 15.30 -3.60 -7.24
CA GLU A 99 15.32 -2.47 -8.20
C GLU A 99 13.93 -1.91 -8.48
N GLN A 100 12.90 -2.78 -8.50
CA GLN A 100 11.52 -2.37 -8.71
C GLN A 100 11.03 -1.49 -7.54
N ILE A 101 11.20 -1.96 -6.29
CA ILE A 101 10.74 -1.20 -5.12
C ILE A 101 11.54 0.09 -4.98
N GLN A 102 12.86 0.05 -5.17
CA GLN A 102 13.70 1.26 -5.16
C GLN A 102 13.26 2.28 -6.21
N ARG A 103 12.87 1.84 -7.41
CA ARG A 103 12.31 2.74 -8.43
C ARG A 103 11.01 3.38 -7.96
N TYR A 104 10.11 2.62 -7.33
CA TYR A 104 8.84 3.14 -6.80
C TYR A 104 9.04 4.09 -5.62
N LEU A 105 9.90 3.75 -4.65
CA LEU A 105 10.25 4.63 -3.53
C LEU A 105 10.82 5.97 -3.99
N ASN A 106 11.54 5.99 -5.12
CA ASN A 106 12.10 7.21 -5.68
C ASN A 106 11.09 8.11 -6.42
N ALA A 107 9.94 7.58 -6.83
CA ALA A 107 9.04 8.26 -7.76
C ALA A 107 7.61 8.42 -7.24
N LEU A 108 7.19 7.58 -6.28
CA LEU A 108 5.84 7.59 -5.71
C LEU A 108 5.91 8.20 -4.30
N PRO A 109 5.35 9.39 -4.08
CA PRO A 109 5.50 10.11 -2.81
C PRO A 109 4.73 9.45 -1.66
N ASN A 110 3.73 8.62 -1.96
CA ASN A 110 2.97 7.83 -1.00
C ASN A 110 2.83 6.40 -1.50
N LEU A 111 3.50 5.46 -0.86
CA LEU A 111 3.52 4.05 -1.27
C LEU A 111 3.35 3.15 -0.05
N ILE A 112 2.43 2.19 -0.15
CA ILE A 112 2.41 1.03 0.72
C ILE A 112 3.04 -0.15 -0.02
N VAL A 113 3.94 -0.86 0.64
CA VAL A 113 4.39 -2.19 0.20
C VAL A 113 3.83 -3.21 1.17
N THR A 114 3.18 -4.27 0.67
CA THR A 114 2.53 -5.26 1.51
C THR A 114 2.67 -6.67 0.95
N ASN A 115 2.71 -7.66 1.84
CA ASN A 115 2.50 -9.07 1.53
C ASN A 115 1.12 -9.53 2.01
N PHE A 116 0.15 -8.63 2.07
CA PHE A 116 -1.22 -8.83 2.62
C PHE A 116 -1.31 -9.00 4.15
N LEU A 117 -0.21 -9.31 4.85
CA LEU A 117 -0.19 -9.45 6.31
C LEU A 117 0.62 -8.35 6.99
N GLU A 118 1.78 -8.01 6.43
CA GLU A 118 2.60 -6.88 6.81
C GLU A 118 2.34 -5.70 5.87
N PHE A 119 2.22 -4.50 6.42
CA PHE A 119 2.05 -3.25 5.69
C PHE A 119 3.20 -2.32 6.05
N ARG A 120 3.88 -1.78 5.04
CA ARG A 120 4.93 -0.78 5.21
C ARG A 120 4.59 0.47 4.44
N LEU A 121 4.45 1.57 5.18
CA LEU A 121 4.13 2.87 4.63
C LEU A 121 5.41 3.66 4.36
N TYR A 122 5.60 4.08 3.13
CA TYR A 122 6.70 4.96 2.71
C TYR A 122 6.18 6.31 2.25
N ARG A 123 6.94 7.35 2.59
CA ARG A 123 6.73 8.75 2.21
C ARG A 123 8.01 9.28 1.59
N ASP A 124 7.94 9.74 0.34
CA ASP A 124 9.09 10.32 -0.36
C ASP A 124 10.36 9.43 -0.25
N GLY A 125 10.16 8.11 -0.30
CA GLY A 125 11.20 7.09 -0.20
C GLY A 125 11.62 6.68 1.22
N ALA A 126 11.16 7.38 2.27
CA ALA A 126 11.45 7.03 3.66
C ALA A 126 10.35 6.16 4.29
N LEU A 127 10.72 5.15 5.07
CA LEU A 127 9.77 4.34 5.84
C LEU A 127 9.20 5.19 6.98
N ILE A 128 7.88 5.37 7.01
CA ILE A 128 7.16 6.15 8.02
C ILE A 128 6.60 5.26 9.11
N ASP A 129 6.00 4.14 8.72
CA ASP A 129 5.35 3.24 9.65
C ASP A 129 5.30 1.80 9.09
N LYS A 130 5.19 0.83 9.97
CA LYS A 130 4.95 -0.57 9.61
C LYS A 130 4.12 -1.28 10.67
N THR A 131 3.27 -2.19 10.21
CA THR A 131 2.45 -3.03 11.09
C THR A 131 2.29 -4.42 10.49
N GLU A 132 2.11 -5.40 11.35
CA GLU A 132 1.77 -6.78 10.96
C GLU A 132 0.39 -7.11 11.53
N LEU A 133 -0.52 -7.61 10.71
CA LEU A 133 -1.89 -7.96 11.11
C LEU A 133 -1.94 -9.28 11.87
N CYS A 134 -1.18 -10.25 11.39
CA CYS A 134 -0.95 -11.55 12.02
C CYS A 134 0.25 -12.23 11.36
N SER A 135 0.84 -13.20 12.05
CA SER A 135 1.92 -14.01 11.48
C SER A 135 1.45 -14.87 10.29
N PRO A 136 2.32 -15.15 9.29
CA PRO A 136 1.99 -16.07 8.19
C PRO A 136 1.57 -17.46 8.66
N ILE A 137 2.10 -17.92 9.80
CA ILE A 137 1.73 -19.20 10.43
C ILE A 137 0.24 -19.22 10.80
N ALA A 138 -0.34 -18.07 11.16
CA ALA A 138 -1.73 -17.97 11.54
C ALA A 138 -2.69 -18.27 10.36
N LEU A 139 -2.28 -18.02 9.11
CA LEU A 139 -3.06 -18.39 7.92
C LEU A 139 -3.06 -19.90 7.64
N GLN A 140 -2.09 -20.65 8.16
CA GLN A 140 -2.02 -22.11 7.98
C GLN A 140 -2.96 -22.86 8.93
N GLY A 141 -3.54 -22.17 9.91
CA GLY A 141 -4.45 -22.76 10.88
C GLY A 141 -5.76 -23.28 10.26
N LEU A 142 -6.47 -24.14 10.99
CA LEU A 142 -7.80 -24.64 10.57
C LEU A 142 -8.89 -23.57 10.59
N LYS A 143 -8.64 -22.42 11.22
CA LYS A 143 -9.58 -21.31 11.36
C LYS A 143 -8.91 -20.03 10.86
N PRO A 144 -9.70 -19.09 10.31
CA PRO A 144 -9.21 -17.76 10.01
C PRO A 144 -8.55 -17.08 11.21
N PRO A 145 -7.45 -16.35 11.02
CA PRO A 145 -6.84 -15.58 12.09
C PRO A 145 -7.72 -14.40 12.50
N VAL A 146 -7.51 -13.95 13.74
CA VAL A 146 -8.16 -12.76 14.30
C VAL A 146 -7.15 -11.62 14.24
N PRO A 147 -7.55 -10.39 13.88
CA PRO A 147 -6.61 -9.28 13.83
C PRO A 147 -6.09 -8.95 15.24
N GLU A 148 -4.77 -9.04 15.41
CA GLU A 148 -4.11 -8.86 16.70
C GLU A 148 -4.05 -7.37 17.09
N ASP A 149 -3.56 -6.53 16.17
CA ASP A 149 -3.38 -5.09 16.39
C ASP A 149 -4.17 -4.23 15.39
N VAL A 150 -5.44 -4.01 15.75
CA VAL A 150 -6.37 -3.15 14.98
C VAL A 150 -5.94 -1.68 15.02
N ASP A 151 -5.32 -1.23 16.11
CA ASP A 151 -4.98 0.18 16.30
C ASP A 151 -3.79 0.57 15.43
N SER A 152 -2.77 -0.28 15.33
CA SER A 152 -1.57 -0.02 14.52
C SER A 152 -1.90 0.08 13.03
N LEU A 153 -2.68 -0.85 12.46
CA LEU A 153 -3.12 -0.70 11.07
C LEU A 153 -4.07 0.49 10.88
N GLY A 154 -4.95 0.73 11.85
CA GLY A 154 -5.82 1.90 11.85
C GLY A 154 -5.03 3.22 11.79
N GLY A 155 -3.94 3.31 12.55
CA GLY A 155 -3.01 4.43 12.55
C GLY A 155 -2.25 4.57 11.23
N LEU A 156 -1.66 3.48 10.74
CA LEU A 156 -0.91 3.47 9.48
C LEU A 156 -1.79 3.92 8.30
N LEU A 157 -3.00 3.37 8.19
CA LEU A 157 -3.95 3.76 7.14
C LEU A 157 -4.42 5.21 7.31
N SER A 158 -4.58 5.69 8.55
CA SER A 158 -4.92 7.09 8.80
C SER A 158 -3.83 8.02 8.27
N VAL A 159 -2.56 7.68 8.51
CA VAL A 159 -1.41 8.43 7.98
C VAL A 159 -1.37 8.34 6.45
N TYR A 160 -1.62 7.17 5.87
CA TYR A 160 -1.67 6.99 4.41
C TYR A 160 -2.73 7.88 3.74
N TYR A 161 -3.95 7.90 4.29
CA TYR A 161 -5.08 8.69 3.79
C TYR A 161 -4.99 10.19 4.11
N SER A 162 -4.21 10.59 5.13
CA SER A 162 -3.97 12.01 5.41
C SER A 162 -3.04 12.69 4.40
N PHE A 163 -2.43 11.92 3.50
CA PHE A 163 -1.62 12.50 2.45
C PHE A 163 -2.48 13.20 1.41
N SER A 164 -2.36 14.51 1.38
CA SER A 164 -2.69 15.32 0.21
C SER A 164 -1.42 15.53 -0.59
N THR A 165 -1.50 15.44 -1.91
CA THR A 165 -0.44 16.02 -2.74
C THR A 165 -0.35 17.51 -2.38
N PRO A 166 0.80 18.06 -1.97
CA PRO A 166 0.92 19.51 -1.86
C PRO A 166 0.52 20.08 -3.22
N GLU A 167 -0.33 21.14 -3.23
CA GLU A 167 -0.77 21.81 -4.45
C GLU A 167 0.42 21.91 -5.42
N ILE A 168 0.40 21.10 -6.48
CA ILE A 168 1.43 21.20 -7.50
C ILE A 168 1.10 22.49 -8.24
N LYS A 169 1.65 23.61 -7.76
CA LYS A 169 1.74 24.84 -8.52
C LYS A 169 2.68 24.56 -9.69
N THR A 170 2.07 24.08 -10.77
CA THR A 170 2.61 23.89 -12.13
C THR A 170 3.36 22.59 -12.44
N ALA A 171 3.10 22.09 -13.66
CA ALA A 171 3.80 20.98 -14.32
C ALA A 171 5.33 21.11 -14.37
N SER A 172 5.88 22.29 -14.04
CA SER A 172 7.30 22.56 -13.89
C SER A 172 7.94 21.80 -12.72
N ALA A 173 7.21 21.54 -11.62
CA ALA A 173 7.78 20.89 -10.44
C ALA A 173 8.10 19.39 -10.67
N LEU A 174 7.28 18.70 -11.49
CA LEU A 174 7.56 17.33 -11.93
C LEU A 174 8.76 17.27 -12.88
N ALA A 175 8.89 18.23 -13.80
CA ALA A 175 10.02 18.32 -14.71
C ALA A 175 11.35 18.71 -14.01
N THR A 176 11.28 19.50 -12.93
CA THR A 176 12.47 19.92 -12.16
C THR A 176 12.99 18.77 -11.29
N THR A 177 12.11 18.01 -10.63
CA THR A 177 12.52 16.82 -9.87
C THR A 177 13.07 15.71 -10.76
N LEU A 178 12.52 15.50 -11.96
CA LEU A 178 13.14 14.61 -12.96
C LEU A 178 14.45 15.20 -13.51
N GLY A 179 14.50 16.50 -13.79
CA GLY A 179 15.68 17.20 -14.32
C GLY A 179 16.89 17.17 -13.39
N ASP A 180 16.66 17.34 -12.08
CA ASP A 180 17.72 17.31 -11.07
C ASP A 180 18.22 15.87 -10.83
N LYS A 181 17.33 14.86 -10.85
CA LYS A 181 17.73 13.44 -10.79
C LYS A 181 18.45 12.98 -12.07
N THR A 182 18.11 13.55 -13.23
CA THR A 182 18.77 13.21 -14.50
C THR A 182 20.16 13.84 -14.62
N LYS A 183 20.35 15.06 -14.11
CA LYS A 183 21.69 15.70 -14.03
C LYS A 183 22.66 14.91 -13.16
N LEU A 184 22.20 14.33 -12.04
CA LEU A 184 23.01 13.47 -11.20
C LEU A 184 23.51 12.22 -11.93
N ARG A 185 22.75 11.68 -12.90
CA ARG A 185 23.17 10.49 -13.68
C ARG A 185 24.26 10.79 -14.71
N THR A 186 24.32 12.01 -15.24
CA THR A 186 25.33 12.37 -16.26
C THR A 186 26.73 12.58 -15.67
N VAL A 187 26.84 12.97 -14.39
CA VAL A 187 28.14 13.17 -13.74
C VAL A 187 28.90 11.85 -13.48
N PHE A 188 28.19 10.73 -13.33
CA PHE A 188 28.82 9.42 -13.06
C PHE A 188 29.25 8.64 -14.32
N LEU A 189 28.95 9.14 -15.53
CA LEU A 189 29.32 8.48 -16.80
C LEU A 189 30.59 9.05 -17.46
N GLN A 190 31.31 9.99 -16.80
CA GLN A 190 32.56 10.58 -17.33
C GLN A 190 33.83 10.24 -16.53
N GLN A 191 33.84 9.21 -15.67
CA GLN A 191 35.06 8.76 -14.98
C GLN A 191 35.37 7.26 -15.17
N ARG A 192 35.40 6.81 -16.43
CA ARG A 192 36.15 5.60 -16.82
C ARG A 192 36.90 5.83 -18.11
#